data_AF-A0A971MUY6-F1
#
_entry.id   AF-A0A971MUY6-F1
#
_cell.length_a   1.000
_cell.length_b   1.000
_cell.length_c   1.000
_cell.angle_alpha   90.00
_cell.angle_beta   90.00
_cell.angle_gamma   90.00
#
_symmetry.space_group_name_H-M   'P 1'
#
loop_
_entity.id
_entity.type
_entity.pdbx_description
1 polymer ?
#
loop_
_entity_poly.entity_id
_entity_poly.type
_entity_poly.pdbx_seq_one_letter_code
_entity_poly.pdbx_strand_id
1 'polypeptide(L)'
;MFAGRALLWPVTLLALLVISNNLFKITPQTNIDKTLPEAALNKQMPSKAQLVKELSFWKERIEQIEETKGQSGAAGFKVYSPDETAVLLNYYKKLRTGLEYLDKGRINDIKDWEGYPLIAKDRAAYDSQAILEILRDQAEDGLPPVLLTGFKVYLLPVGFPEISGLGRAGFALIGAPEHNDKSLEQLQVTLLHELGHHLHSRFMPFTAGLPSPLWRKYLEIRGGEWHKAGPVNSSAWSDSSEETFAEDFRLLFGKNQSYYGDLSLGDPRDHRETAHRLRQFILGLKNRPGNGELKSPWLPDRLNFWLNSQSYIFLGWAVIFSGIALRAKYFDKFTPPSFSA
;
A
#
# COMPACT_ATOMS: atom_id res chain seq x y z
N MET A 1 -42.68 -23.62 -33.11
CA MET A 1 -41.43 -22.84 -32.93
C MET A 1 -41.23 -22.51 -31.45
N PHE A 2 -40.67 -23.41 -30.65
CA PHE A 2 -40.10 -23.12 -29.31
C PHE A 2 -39.16 -24.28 -28.93
N ALA A 3 -38.12 -24.49 -29.74
CA ALA A 3 -37.05 -25.45 -29.46
C ALA A 3 -35.74 -24.66 -29.48
N GLY A 4 -35.32 -24.15 -28.31
CA GLY A 4 -34.10 -23.34 -28.24
C GLY A 4 -33.64 -22.88 -26.85
N ARG A 5 -34.30 -23.28 -25.75
CA ARG A 5 -33.95 -22.80 -24.39
C ARG A 5 -33.42 -23.86 -23.42
N ALA A 6 -33.32 -25.12 -23.82
CA ALA A 6 -32.91 -26.21 -22.92
C ALA A 6 -31.39 -26.39 -22.75
N LEU A 7 -30.55 -25.70 -23.53
CA LEU A 7 -29.09 -25.91 -23.57
C LEU A 7 -28.25 -24.92 -22.76
N LEU A 8 -28.85 -23.87 -22.16
CA LEU A 8 -28.10 -22.85 -21.41
C LEU A 8 -27.76 -23.27 -19.96
N TRP A 9 -28.54 -24.15 -19.33
CA TRP A 9 -28.31 -24.58 -17.96
C TRP A 9 -27.10 -25.50 -17.74
N PRO A 10 -26.80 -26.50 -18.59
CA PRO A 10 -25.64 -27.35 -18.36
C PRO A 10 -24.31 -26.61 -18.52
N VAL A 11 -24.25 -25.57 -19.36
CA VAL A 11 -23.03 -24.78 -19.59
C VAL A 11 -22.65 -23.94 -18.35
N THR A 12 -23.62 -23.32 -17.69
CA THR A 12 -23.39 -22.54 -16.46
C THR A 12 -22.97 -23.43 -15.28
N LEU A 13 -23.55 -24.64 -15.18
CA LEU A 13 -23.19 -25.60 -14.14
C LEU A 13 -21.77 -26.16 -14.37
N LEU A 14 -21.40 -26.44 -15.63
CA LEU A 14 -20.04 -26.88 -15.98
C LEU A 14 -19.01 -25.78 -15.68
N ALA A 15 -19.33 -24.51 -15.98
CA ALA A 15 -18.45 -23.39 -15.68
C ALA A 15 -18.20 -23.23 -14.17
N LEU A 16 -19.24 -23.37 -13.35
CA LEU A 16 -19.10 -23.32 -11.88
C LEU A 16 -18.32 -24.53 -11.32
N LEU A 17 -18.47 -25.72 -11.90
CA LEU A 17 -17.71 -26.92 -11.55
C LEU A 17 -16.23 -26.84 -11.99
N VAL A 18 -15.94 -26.22 -13.13
CA VAL A 18 -14.55 -25.99 -13.59
C VAL A 18 -13.87 -24.93 -12.72
N ILE A 19 -14.58 -23.87 -12.33
CA ILE A 19 -14.06 -22.86 -11.40
C ILE A 19 -13.82 -23.47 -10.01
N SER A 20 -14.73 -24.31 -9.49
CA SER A 20 -14.53 -24.98 -8.19
C SER A 20 -13.39 -26.00 -8.24
N ASN A 21 -13.26 -26.81 -9.29
CA ASN A 21 -12.15 -27.76 -9.42
C ASN A 21 -10.78 -27.07 -9.60
N ASN A 22 -10.72 -25.91 -10.26
CA ASN A 22 -9.47 -25.16 -10.38
C ASN A 22 -9.09 -24.42 -9.09
N LEU A 23 -10.07 -23.97 -8.28
CA LEU A 23 -9.82 -23.41 -6.94
C LEU A 23 -9.37 -24.45 -5.92
N PHE A 24 -9.75 -25.73 -6.09
CA PHE A 24 -9.35 -26.83 -5.21
C PHE A 24 -8.09 -27.60 -5.65
N LYS A 25 -7.52 -27.28 -6.82
CA LYS A 25 -6.21 -27.80 -7.28
C LYS A 25 -5.01 -27.06 -6.69
N ILE A 26 -5.19 -26.34 -5.58
CA ILE A 26 -4.08 -25.98 -4.69
C ILE A 26 -3.71 -27.26 -3.95
N THR A 27 -2.88 -28.09 -4.56
CA THR A 27 -2.28 -29.24 -3.86
C THR A 27 -1.45 -28.66 -2.71
N PRO A 28 -1.74 -29.00 -1.43
CA PRO A 28 -0.85 -28.62 -0.36
C PRO A 28 0.48 -29.32 -0.64
N GLN A 29 1.52 -28.55 -0.97
CA GLN A 29 2.89 -29.06 -0.97
C GLN A 29 3.24 -29.40 0.48
N THR A 30 2.98 -30.64 0.87
CA THR A 30 3.46 -31.22 2.13
C THR A 30 4.92 -31.63 1.97
N ASN A 31 5.80 -30.66 1.73
CA ASN A 31 7.21 -30.80 2.10
C ASN A 31 7.36 -30.10 3.45
N ILE A 32 6.90 -30.78 4.49
CA ILE A 32 7.21 -30.41 5.87
C ILE A 32 8.66 -30.86 6.10
N ASP A 33 9.56 -29.90 5.98
CA ASP A 33 10.95 -30.04 6.41
C ASP A 33 10.97 -30.39 7.91
N LYS A 34 11.46 -31.59 8.26
CA LYS A 34 11.35 -32.21 9.59
C LYS A 34 12.39 -31.69 10.60
N THR A 35 12.92 -30.48 10.41
CA THR A 35 14.07 -29.97 11.18
C THR A 35 13.73 -28.91 12.22
N LEU A 36 12.45 -28.68 12.53
CA LEU A 36 12.06 -27.76 13.62
C LEU A 36 12.07 -28.45 15.00
N PRO A 37 12.67 -27.84 16.04
CA PRO A 37 12.72 -28.41 17.39
C PRO A 37 11.32 -28.65 17.96
N GLU A 38 11.06 -29.88 18.44
CA GLU A 38 9.79 -30.33 19.03
C GLU A 38 9.28 -29.48 20.21
N ALA A 39 10.13 -28.64 20.83
CA ALA A 39 9.76 -27.78 21.94
C ALA A 39 8.80 -26.62 21.58
N ALA A 40 8.58 -26.33 20.28
CA ALA A 40 7.62 -25.31 19.83
C ALA A 40 6.22 -25.87 19.52
N LEU A 41 6.01 -27.19 19.60
CA LEU A 41 4.84 -27.86 19.00
C LEU A 41 3.58 -27.93 19.87
N ASN A 42 3.58 -27.39 21.10
CA ASN A 42 2.46 -27.57 22.04
C ASN A 42 1.51 -26.37 22.17
N LYS A 43 1.65 -25.33 21.34
CA LYS A 43 0.57 -24.35 21.12
C LYS A 43 -0.28 -24.83 19.96
N GLN A 44 -1.49 -25.30 20.27
CA GLN A 44 -2.49 -25.61 19.25
C GLN A 44 -2.63 -24.41 18.30
N MET A 45 -2.29 -24.63 17.03
CA MET A 45 -2.33 -23.58 16.01
C MET A 45 -3.78 -23.10 15.84
N PRO A 46 -4.02 -21.78 15.78
CA PRO A 46 -5.37 -21.27 15.60
C PRO A 46 -5.95 -21.72 14.27
N SER A 47 -7.25 -21.98 14.26
CA SER A 47 -7.99 -22.27 13.02
C SER A 47 -7.96 -21.06 12.08
N LYS A 48 -8.13 -21.29 10.77
CA LYS A 48 -8.21 -20.20 9.77
C LYS A 48 -9.30 -19.17 10.12
N ALA A 49 -10.44 -19.62 10.65
CA ALA A 49 -11.52 -18.74 11.07
C ALA A 49 -11.13 -17.85 12.26
N GLN A 50 -10.45 -18.42 13.26
CA GLN A 50 -9.91 -17.64 14.39
C GLN A 50 -8.89 -16.61 13.90
N LEU A 51 -7.99 -16.99 12.99
CA LEU A 51 -7.02 -16.06 12.41
C LEU A 51 -7.68 -14.92 11.64
N VAL A 52 -8.69 -15.18 10.81
CA VAL A 52 -9.42 -14.12 10.10
C VAL A 52 -10.07 -13.15 11.10
N LYS A 53 -10.63 -13.65 12.20
CA LYS A 53 -11.18 -12.81 13.28
C LYS A 53 -10.09 -11.97 13.96
N GLU A 54 -8.94 -12.55 14.25
CA GLU A 54 -7.79 -11.84 14.80
C GLU A 54 -7.26 -10.76 13.83
N LEU A 55 -7.19 -11.06 12.53
CA LEU A 55 -6.81 -10.09 11.51
C LEU A 55 -7.79 -8.92 11.42
N SER A 56 -9.11 -9.17 11.48
CA SER A 56 -10.12 -8.10 11.56
C SER A 56 -9.90 -7.22 12.78
N PHE A 57 -9.66 -7.83 13.94
CA PHE A 57 -9.37 -7.10 15.17
C PHE A 57 -8.14 -6.21 15.04
N TRP A 58 -7.02 -6.72 14.50
CA TRP A 58 -5.82 -5.90 14.32
C TRP A 58 -6.00 -4.79 13.29
N LYS A 59 -6.75 -5.04 12.20
CA LYS A 59 -7.14 -4.02 11.23
C LYS A 59 -7.88 -2.87 11.90
N GLU A 60 -8.93 -3.19 12.68
CA GLU A 60 -9.73 -2.20 13.40
C GLU A 60 -8.88 -1.40 14.38
N ARG A 61 -7.92 -2.03 15.06
CA ARG A 61 -7.00 -1.33 15.98
C ARG A 61 -6.07 -0.36 15.28
N ILE A 62 -5.55 -0.73 14.10
CA ILE A 62 -4.73 0.16 13.27
C ILE A 62 -5.57 1.37 12.82
N GLU A 63 -6.75 1.11 12.26
CA GLU A 63 -7.65 2.18 11.80
C GLU A 63 -8.05 3.12 12.96
N GLN A 64 -8.34 2.55 14.14
CA GLN A 64 -8.63 3.33 15.34
C GLN A 64 -7.46 4.24 15.75
N ILE A 65 -6.22 3.74 15.74
CA ILE A 65 -5.05 4.56 16.07
C ILE A 65 -4.87 5.65 15.02
N GLU A 66 -4.95 5.31 13.74
CA GLU A 66 -4.82 6.29 12.68
C GLU A 66 -5.87 7.41 12.78
N GLU A 67 -7.10 7.07 13.14
CA GLU A 67 -8.16 8.06 13.31
C GLU A 67 -7.95 8.93 14.55
N THR A 68 -7.59 8.33 15.69
CA THR A 68 -7.68 8.99 17.01
C THR A 68 -6.36 9.48 17.61
N LYS A 69 -5.22 8.95 17.17
CA LYS A 69 -3.86 9.29 17.66
C LYS A 69 -3.11 10.13 16.63
N GLY A 70 -1.93 10.67 16.96
CA GLY A 70 -1.18 11.57 16.08
C GLY A 70 -1.65 13.03 16.17
N GLN A 71 -0.73 13.94 15.93
CA GLN A 71 -0.95 15.38 16.01
C GLN A 71 -1.36 15.94 14.64
N SER A 72 -2.51 16.60 14.58
CA SER A 72 -3.03 17.21 13.35
C SER A 72 -2.42 18.60 13.12
N GLY A 73 -1.99 18.86 11.89
CA GLY A 73 -1.58 20.18 11.42
C GLY A 73 -2.74 20.99 10.84
N ALA A 74 -2.58 22.31 10.77
CA ALA A 74 -3.63 23.23 10.29
C ALA A 74 -4.07 22.98 8.84
N ALA A 75 -3.20 22.40 7.99
CA ALA A 75 -3.51 22.05 6.61
C ALA A 75 -4.15 20.65 6.42
N GLY A 76 -4.56 20.01 7.53
CA GLY A 76 -5.22 18.70 7.50
C GLY A 76 -4.27 17.51 7.28
N PHE A 77 -2.96 17.71 7.44
CA PHE A 77 -2.00 16.61 7.57
C PHE A 77 -1.93 16.12 9.02
N LYS A 78 -1.30 14.97 9.23
CA LYS A 78 -1.19 14.35 10.55
C LYS A 78 0.19 13.75 10.78
N VAL A 79 0.74 13.90 11.97
CA VAL A 79 2.08 13.40 12.34
C VAL A 79 1.95 12.43 13.52
N TYR A 80 2.45 11.22 13.36
CA TYR A 80 2.46 10.19 14.40
C TYR A 80 3.84 10.09 15.03
N SER A 81 3.89 10.09 16.35
CA SER A 81 5.13 10.02 17.10
C SER A 81 5.84 8.65 16.95
N PRO A 82 7.12 8.56 17.34
CA PRO A 82 7.82 7.28 17.41
C PRO A 82 7.08 6.21 18.22
N ASP A 83 6.47 6.59 19.34
CA ASP A 83 5.73 5.67 20.20
C ASP A 83 4.43 5.18 19.56
N GLU A 84 3.66 6.10 18.95
CA GLU A 84 2.42 5.74 18.24
C GLU A 84 2.71 4.84 17.04
N THR A 85 3.77 5.17 16.30
CA THR A 85 4.23 4.39 15.16
C THR A 85 4.80 3.02 15.58
N ALA A 86 5.43 2.91 16.74
CA ALA A 86 5.87 1.62 17.30
C ALA A 86 4.70 0.66 17.53
N VAL A 87 3.58 1.19 18.05
CA VAL A 87 2.35 0.40 18.24
C VAL A 87 1.77 -0.04 16.90
N LEU A 88 1.69 0.87 15.93
CA LEU A 88 1.22 0.56 14.57
C LEU A 88 2.09 -0.51 13.91
N LEU A 89 3.41 -0.39 13.99
CA LEU A 89 4.36 -1.36 13.45
C LEU A 89 4.18 -2.74 14.09
N ASN A 90 3.96 -2.82 15.39
CA ASN A 90 3.68 -4.09 16.07
C ASN A 90 2.38 -4.73 15.58
N TYR A 91 1.30 -3.95 15.40
CA TYR A 91 0.05 -4.47 14.86
C TYR A 91 0.17 -4.89 13.39
N TYR A 92 0.90 -4.12 12.58
CA TYR A 92 1.24 -4.49 11.21
C TYR A 92 1.98 -5.84 11.16
N LYS A 93 2.99 -6.05 12.02
CA LYS A 93 3.71 -7.33 12.09
C LYS A 93 2.77 -8.49 12.44
N LYS A 94 1.87 -8.31 13.41
CA LYS A 94 0.84 -9.33 13.74
C LYS A 94 -0.08 -9.63 12.55
N LEU A 95 -0.56 -8.60 11.85
CA LEU A 95 -1.34 -8.75 10.64
C LEU A 95 -0.59 -9.56 9.58
N ARG A 96 0.65 -9.17 9.29
CA ARG A 96 1.49 -9.84 8.30
C ARG A 96 1.81 -11.28 8.65
N THR A 97 2.14 -11.57 9.91
CA THR A 97 2.36 -12.94 10.37
C THR A 97 1.12 -13.80 10.16
N GLY A 98 -0.08 -13.29 10.50
CA GLY A 98 -1.33 -14.02 10.28
C GLY A 98 -1.63 -14.23 8.79
N LEU A 99 -1.42 -13.21 7.96
CA LEU A 99 -1.59 -13.31 6.51
C LEU A 99 -0.61 -14.31 5.88
N GLU A 100 0.66 -14.31 6.27
CA GLU A 100 1.63 -15.29 5.79
C GLU A 100 1.26 -16.71 6.16
N TYR A 101 0.70 -16.92 7.36
CA TYR A 101 0.22 -18.22 7.74
C TYR A 101 -1.00 -18.64 6.91
N LEU A 102 -1.94 -17.74 6.63
CA LEU A 102 -3.08 -18.05 5.75
C LEU A 102 -2.63 -18.38 4.32
N ASP A 103 -1.63 -17.66 3.80
CA ASP A 103 -1.09 -17.83 2.45
C ASP A 103 -0.22 -19.09 2.31
N LYS A 104 0.66 -19.36 3.29
CA LYS A 104 1.76 -20.34 3.17
C LYS A 104 1.67 -21.49 4.16
N GLY A 105 0.76 -21.44 5.14
CA GLY A 105 0.64 -22.44 6.21
C GLY A 105 1.79 -22.43 7.22
N ARG A 106 2.64 -21.39 7.23
CA ARG A 106 3.79 -21.26 8.15
C ARG A 106 3.88 -19.87 8.75
N ILE A 107 4.27 -19.80 10.01
CA ILE A 107 4.53 -18.56 10.74
C ILE A 107 6.01 -18.22 10.56
N ASN A 108 6.30 -17.07 9.95
CA ASN A 108 7.63 -16.50 9.94
C ASN A 108 7.67 -15.24 10.81
N ASP A 109 8.82 -14.99 11.41
CA ASP A 109 9.07 -13.75 12.13
C ASP A 109 9.27 -12.61 11.11
N ILE A 110 8.43 -11.57 11.21
CA ILE A 110 8.45 -10.43 10.28
C ILE A 110 9.43 -9.38 10.80
N LYS A 111 10.60 -9.33 10.17
CA LYS A 111 11.70 -8.40 10.51
C LYS A 111 11.81 -7.21 9.56
N ASP A 112 11.03 -7.22 8.49
CA ASP A 112 10.99 -6.19 7.47
C ASP A 112 9.70 -5.35 7.51
N TRP A 113 9.72 -4.26 6.75
CA TRP A 113 8.53 -3.59 6.25
C TRP A 113 8.51 -3.74 4.73
N GLU A 114 7.58 -4.52 4.19
CA GLU A 114 7.47 -4.82 2.75
C GLU A 114 8.78 -5.19 2.04
N GLY A 115 9.65 -5.96 2.71
CA GLY A 115 10.95 -6.36 2.17
C GLY A 115 12.11 -5.42 2.49
N TYR A 116 11.85 -4.25 3.08
CA TYR A 116 12.90 -3.38 3.62
C TYR A 116 13.28 -3.84 5.04
N PRO A 117 14.54 -4.23 5.28
CA PRO A 117 14.99 -4.59 6.63
C PRO A 117 14.81 -3.42 7.61
N LEU A 118 14.42 -3.72 8.85
CA LEU A 118 14.31 -2.71 9.91
C LEU A 118 15.41 -2.91 10.95
N ILE A 119 16.13 -1.83 11.27
CA ILE A 119 17.23 -1.85 12.25
C ILE A 119 16.92 -0.87 13.39
N ALA A 120 16.97 -1.36 14.63
CA ALA A 120 16.77 -0.54 15.82
C ALA A 120 18.07 -0.03 16.46
N LYS A 121 19.19 -0.75 16.24
CA LYS A 121 20.44 -0.51 16.95
C LYS A 121 21.04 0.85 16.56
N ASP A 122 21.46 1.62 17.56
CA ASP A 122 22.14 2.91 17.42
C ASP A 122 21.36 3.97 16.60
N ARG A 123 20.02 3.83 16.55
CA ARG A 123 19.12 4.75 15.86
C ARG A 123 18.39 5.69 16.83
N ALA A 124 18.12 6.91 16.38
CA ALA A 124 17.39 7.91 17.17
C ALA A 124 16.28 8.55 16.33
N ALA A 125 15.02 8.21 16.63
CA ALA A 125 13.88 8.73 15.90
C ALA A 125 13.79 10.27 15.97
N TYR A 126 13.23 10.88 14.93
CA TYR A 126 12.98 12.33 14.88
C TYR A 126 11.89 12.77 15.86
N ASP A 127 11.82 14.08 16.10
CA ASP A 127 10.77 14.70 16.90
C ASP A 127 9.57 15.07 15.99
N SER A 128 8.36 14.71 16.41
CA SER A 128 7.12 15.09 15.72
C SER A 128 6.98 16.60 15.57
N GLN A 129 7.45 17.38 16.55
CA GLN A 129 7.34 18.84 16.52
C GLN A 129 8.13 19.45 15.34
N ALA A 130 9.30 18.89 15.03
CA ALA A 130 10.10 19.34 13.90
C ALA A 130 9.38 19.10 12.54
N ILE A 131 8.66 17.99 12.39
CA ILE A 131 7.84 17.72 11.19
C ILE A 131 6.72 18.74 11.04
N LEU A 132 6.03 19.04 12.14
CA LEU A 132 4.92 19.99 12.16
C LEU A 132 5.39 21.39 11.75
N GLU A 133 6.55 21.80 12.25
CA GLU A 133 7.19 23.07 11.89
C GLU A 133 7.56 23.11 10.42
N ILE A 134 8.26 22.09 9.90
CA ILE A 134 8.62 22.03 8.47
C ILE A 134 7.36 22.12 7.59
N LEU A 135 6.31 21.34 7.88
CA LEU A 135 5.09 21.34 7.06
C LEU A 135 4.26 22.63 7.20
N ARG A 136 4.26 23.26 8.38
CA ARG A 136 3.66 24.58 8.58
C ARG A 136 4.39 25.62 7.75
N ASP A 137 5.72 25.63 7.82
CA ASP A 137 6.55 26.59 7.09
C ASP A 137 6.34 26.43 5.56
N GLN A 138 6.19 25.20 5.05
CA GLN A 138 5.83 24.96 3.64
C GLN A 138 4.48 25.60 3.27
N ALA A 139 3.47 25.48 4.14
CA ALA A 139 2.17 26.10 3.91
C ALA A 139 2.25 27.63 3.93
N GLU A 140 3.04 28.21 4.84
CA GLU A 140 3.29 29.64 4.93
C GLU A 140 4.10 30.18 3.73
N ASP A 141 5.03 29.38 3.20
CA ASP A 141 5.82 29.68 1.99
C ASP A 141 5.02 29.49 0.67
N GLY A 142 3.70 29.30 0.77
CA GLY A 142 2.78 29.32 -0.35
C GLY A 142 2.44 27.95 -0.94
N LEU A 143 2.81 26.84 -0.30
CA LEU A 143 2.29 25.52 -0.66
C LEU A 143 0.79 25.44 -0.29
N PRO A 144 -0.13 25.22 -1.25
CA PRO A 144 -1.56 25.20 -0.97
C PRO A 144 -1.93 24.12 0.06
N PRO A 145 -2.68 24.44 1.14
CA PRO A 145 -3.04 23.48 2.18
C PRO A 145 -3.73 22.20 1.67
N VAL A 146 -4.50 22.30 0.58
CA VAL A 146 -5.17 21.15 -0.06
C VAL A 146 -4.20 20.08 -0.55
N LEU A 147 -2.94 20.45 -0.85
CA LEU A 147 -1.89 19.48 -1.23
C LEU A 147 -1.37 18.68 -0.03
N LEU A 148 -1.58 19.16 1.19
CA LEU A 148 -1.20 18.47 2.44
C LEU A 148 -2.37 17.72 3.08
N THR A 149 -3.61 17.98 2.65
CA THR A 149 -4.81 17.43 3.28
C THR A 149 -4.83 15.90 3.20
N GLY A 150 -4.86 15.22 4.34
CA GLY A 150 -4.84 13.75 4.40
C GLY A 150 -3.45 13.13 4.23
N PHE A 151 -2.38 13.93 4.16
CA PHE A 151 -1.02 13.43 4.23
C PHE A 151 -0.66 13.04 5.67
N LYS A 152 -0.16 11.83 5.87
CA LYS A 152 0.19 11.28 7.18
C LYS A 152 1.68 10.99 7.26
N VAL A 153 2.38 11.55 8.25
CA VAL A 153 3.79 11.27 8.49
C VAL A 153 3.92 10.37 9.70
N TYR A 154 4.57 9.21 9.55
CA TYR A 154 4.84 8.31 10.66
C TYR A 154 6.33 8.26 10.93
N LEU A 155 6.73 8.63 12.14
CA LEU A 155 8.12 8.58 12.58
C LEU A 155 8.40 7.18 13.12
N LEU A 156 9.23 6.40 12.45
CA LEU A 156 9.54 5.05 12.90
C LEU A 156 10.51 5.09 14.10
N PRO A 157 10.35 4.22 15.10
CA PRO A 157 11.33 4.03 16.17
C PRO A 157 12.58 3.24 15.70
N VAL A 158 12.59 2.82 14.43
CA VAL A 158 13.62 1.99 13.78
C VAL A 158 13.96 2.62 12.41
N GLY A 159 15.16 2.35 11.91
CA GLY A 159 15.63 2.85 10.62
C GLY A 159 15.59 1.80 9.52
N PHE A 160 15.67 2.27 8.27
CA PHE A 160 16.03 1.45 7.13
C PHE A 160 17.55 1.56 6.89
N PRO A 161 18.23 0.50 6.42
CA PRO A 161 19.68 0.56 6.18
C PRO A 161 20.04 1.40 4.94
N GLU A 162 19.23 1.36 3.89
CA GLU A 162 19.59 1.88 2.56
C GLU A 162 18.85 3.17 2.19
N ILE A 163 17.83 3.55 2.96
CA ILE A 163 16.95 4.70 2.67
C ILE A 163 16.59 5.43 3.97
N SER A 164 16.21 6.70 3.86
CA SER A 164 15.78 7.51 5.01
C SER A 164 14.27 7.53 5.22
N GLY A 165 13.50 7.28 4.16
CA GLY A 165 12.04 7.32 4.19
C GLY A 165 11.40 6.52 3.06
N LEU A 166 10.07 6.41 3.14
CA LEU A 166 9.21 5.78 2.13
C LEU A 166 7.89 6.56 2.00
N GLY A 167 7.63 7.10 0.82
CA GLY A 167 6.48 7.94 0.54
C GLY A 167 5.55 7.33 -0.52
N ARG A 168 4.24 7.45 -0.31
CA ARG A 168 3.20 7.05 -1.27
C ARG A 168 1.97 7.96 -1.16
N ALA A 169 0.93 7.65 -1.94
CA ALA A 169 -0.37 8.31 -1.84
C ALA A 169 -0.97 8.22 -0.43
N GLY A 170 -0.76 9.27 0.36
CA GLY A 170 -1.40 9.52 1.65
C GLY A 170 -0.45 9.46 2.83
N PHE A 171 0.81 9.04 2.63
CA PHE A 171 1.73 8.95 3.75
C PHE A 171 3.21 9.07 3.38
N ALA A 172 4.00 9.32 4.43
CA ALA A 172 5.44 9.10 4.49
C ALA A 172 5.79 8.31 5.76
N LEU A 173 6.60 7.26 5.63
CA LEU A 173 7.29 6.61 6.74
C LEU A 173 8.70 7.20 6.81
N ILE A 174 9.09 7.77 7.94
CA ILE A 174 10.43 8.33 8.13
C ILE A 174 11.19 7.43 9.08
N GLY A 175 12.28 6.83 8.60
CA GLY A 175 13.14 5.95 9.40
C GLY A 175 13.88 6.72 10.48
N ALA A 176 14.17 6.05 11.60
CA ALA A 176 15.12 6.59 12.58
C ALA A 176 16.55 6.59 11.99
N PRO A 177 17.22 7.75 11.86
CA PRO A 177 18.60 7.84 11.40
C PRO A 177 19.55 7.27 12.45
N GLU A 178 20.81 7.06 12.06
CA GLU A 178 21.89 6.84 13.01
C GLU A 178 22.05 8.07 13.91
N HIS A 179 22.43 7.84 15.16
CA HIS A 179 22.50 8.91 16.16
C HIS A 179 23.38 10.10 15.70
N ASN A 180 24.46 9.83 14.96
CA ASN A 180 25.39 10.85 14.49
C ASN A 180 24.91 11.56 13.22
N ASP A 181 23.98 10.97 12.47
CA ASP A 181 23.45 11.54 11.24
C ASP A 181 22.22 12.41 11.50
N LYS A 182 21.51 12.16 12.61
CA LYS A 182 20.29 12.87 13.00
C LYS A 182 20.49 14.39 12.98
N SER A 183 19.90 15.04 11.99
CA SER A 183 19.91 16.49 11.84
C SER A 183 18.58 16.99 11.29
N LEU A 184 18.26 18.26 11.58
CA LEU A 184 17.06 18.90 11.03
C LEU A 184 17.14 19.02 9.50
N GLU A 185 18.33 19.23 8.95
CA GLU A 185 18.56 19.30 7.51
C GLU A 185 18.22 17.98 6.83
N GLN A 186 18.73 16.85 7.32
CA GLN A 186 18.39 15.53 6.77
C GLN A 186 16.90 15.21 6.92
N LEU A 187 16.28 15.61 8.03
CA LEU A 187 14.83 15.47 8.21
C LEU A 187 14.06 16.24 7.14
N GLN A 188 14.46 17.49 6.87
CA GLN A 188 13.83 18.32 5.86
C GLN A 188 14.03 17.76 4.45
N VAL A 189 15.25 17.31 4.12
CA VAL A 189 15.57 16.61 2.85
C VAL A 189 14.60 15.46 2.65
N THR A 190 14.55 14.54 3.63
CA THR A 190 13.73 13.32 3.55
C THR A 190 12.25 13.66 3.47
N LEU A 191 11.75 14.49 4.37
CA LEU A 191 10.32 14.82 4.45
C LEU A 191 9.80 15.48 3.16
N LEU A 192 10.55 16.42 2.59
CA LEU A 192 10.13 17.09 1.37
C LEU A 192 10.22 16.15 0.16
N HIS A 193 11.23 15.29 0.10
CA HIS A 193 11.29 14.23 -0.91
C HIS A 193 10.05 13.32 -0.82
N GLU A 194 9.72 12.80 0.37
CA GLU A 194 8.55 11.93 0.55
C GLU A 194 7.22 12.64 0.30
N LEU A 195 7.14 13.95 0.58
CA LEU A 195 5.99 14.76 0.20
C LEU A 195 5.86 14.87 -1.33
N GLY A 196 6.97 14.99 -2.06
CA GLY A 196 6.99 14.88 -3.52
C GLY A 196 6.42 13.53 -3.99
N HIS A 197 6.80 12.43 -3.34
CA HIS A 197 6.20 11.12 -3.60
C HIS A 197 4.70 11.05 -3.35
N HIS A 198 4.24 11.66 -2.25
CA HIS A 198 2.82 11.79 -1.94
C HIS A 198 2.07 12.49 -3.07
N LEU A 199 2.58 13.63 -3.54
CA LEU A 199 1.90 14.44 -4.55
C LEU A 199 1.82 13.72 -5.89
N HIS A 200 2.91 13.12 -6.37
CA HIS A 200 2.86 12.41 -7.64
C HIS A 200 1.94 11.18 -7.56
N SER A 201 2.00 10.43 -6.47
CA SER A 201 1.17 9.22 -6.31
C SER A 201 -0.31 9.58 -6.23
N ARG A 202 -0.64 10.74 -5.64
CA ARG A 202 -2.02 11.20 -5.49
C ARG A 202 -2.59 11.83 -6.75
N PHE A 203 -1.84 12.70 -7.42
CA PHE A 203 -2.36 13.50 -8.54
C PHE A 203 -1.98 12.96 -9.91
N MET A 204 -0.89 12.19 -9.98
CA MET A 204 -0.34 11.63 -11.22
C MET A 204 -0.21 10.10 -11.17
N PRO A 205 -1.19 9.33 -10.64
CA PRO A 205 -1.06 7.88 -10.50
C PRO A 205 -0.91 7.17 -11.85
N PHE A 206 -0.29 5.99 -11.84
CA PHE A 206 -0.29 5.09 -12.99
C PHE A 206 -1.67 4.50 -13.22
N THR A 207 -2.10 4.47 -14.47
CA THR A 207 -3.31 3.73 -14.87
C THR A 207 -2.89 2.68 -15.88
N ALA A 208 -3.12 1.40 -15.56
CA ALA A 208 -2.75 0.27 -16.41
C ALA A 208 -1.27 0.27 -16.87
N GLY A 209 -0.36 0.74 -16.02
CA GLY A 209 1.08 0.79 -16.30
C GLY A 209 1.52 1.90 -17.26
N LEU A 210 0.63 2.85 -17.58
CA LEU A 210 0.92 4.02 -18.42
C LEU A 210 0.97 5.30 -17.57
N PRO A 211 1.85 6.26 -17.93
CA PRO A 211 1.91 7.56 -17.28
C PRO A 211 0.63 8.36 -17.54
N SER A 212 0.11 8.99 -16.49
CA SER A 212 -1.03 9.92 -16.62
C SER A 212 -0.71 11.10 -17.57
N PRO A 213 -1.71 11.80 -18.11
CA PRO A 213 -1.47 13.01 -18.90
C PRO A 213 -0.67 14.10 -18.15
N LEU A 214 -0.72 14.10 -16.82
CA LEU A 214 0.05 15.03 -15.99
C LEU A 214 1.54 14.70 -15.98
N TRP A 215 1.91 13.42 -16.00
CA TRP A 215 3.31 13.01 -16.17
C TRP A 215 3.90 13.53 -17.48
N ARG A 216 3.14 13.44 -18.59
CA ARG A 216 3.58 14.00 -19.88
C ARG A 216 3.83 15.50 -19.79
N LYS A 217 2.92 16.24 -19.15
CA LYS A 217 3.08 17.70 -18.97
C LYS A 217 4.29 18.05 -18.09
N TYR A 218 4.51 17.29 -17.03
CA TYR A 218 5.70 17.46 -16.19
C TYR A 218 6.98 17.23 -17.00
N LEU A 219 7.08 16.12 -17.74
CA LEU A 219 8.25 15.78 -18.56
C LEU A 219 8.47 16.75 -19.72
N GLU A 220 7.41 17.30 -20.31
CA GLU A 220 7.50 18.36 -21.32
C GLU A 220 8.14 19.64 -20.75
N ILE A 221 7.86 19.97 -19.48
CA ILE A 221 8.49 21.10 -18.80
C ILE A 221 9.93 20.74 -18.42
N ARG A 222 10.15 19.54 -17.86
CA ARG A 222 11.43 19.12 -17.29
C ARG A 222 12.50 18.82 -18.34
N GLY A 223 12.09 18.38 -19.53
CA GLY A 223 12.97 18.06 -20.65
C GLY A 223 13.53 16.63 -20.63
N GLY A 224 12.67 15.62 -20.44
CA GLY A 224 13.08 14.21 -20.39
C GLY A 224 12.01 13.22 -20.85
N GLU A 225 12.34 11.93 -20.80
CA GLU A 225 11.42 10.84 -21.13
C GLU A 225 10.86 10.15 -19.88
N TRP A 226 9.79 9.38 -20.07
CA TRP A 226 9.18 8.63 -18.98
C TRP A 226 9.98 7.37 -18.67
N HIS A 227 10.37 7.22 -17.41
CA HIS A 227 11.03 6.02 -16.89
C HIS A 227 10.34 5.56 -15.60
N LYS A 228 10.13 4.25 -15.49
CA LYS A 228 9.58 3.63 -14.28
C LYS A 228 10.59 3.68 -13.14
N ALA A 229 10.11 3.54 -11.90
CA ALA A 229 10.96 3.29 -10.75
C ALA A 229 11.95 2.13 -10.99
N GLY A 230 13.23 2.39 -10.68
CA GLY A 230 14.31 1.40 -10.68
C GLY A 230 14.71 1.00 -9.27
N PRO A 231 15.57 -0.03 -9.11
CA PRO A 231 16.12 -0.43 -7.82
C PRO A 231 16.92 0.71 -7.18
N VAL A 232 16.75 0.94 -5.87
CA VAL A 232 17.50 1.94 -5.09
C VAL A 232 19.01 1.83 -5.36
N ASN A 233 19.71 2.97 -5.44
CA ASN A 233 21.15 3.06 -5.72
C ASN A 233 21.59 2.46 -7.07
N SER A 234 20.72 2.47 -8.08
CA SER A 234 21.05 2.04 -9.44
C SER A 234 20.86 3.17 -10.46
N SER A 235 21.44 3.01 -11.66
CA SER A 235 21.21 3.97 -12.75
C SER A 235 19.72 4.09 -13.11
N ALA A 236 18.97 2.98 -13.02
CA ALA A 236 17.53 2.99 -13.27
C ALA A 236 16.74 3.78 -12.22
N TRP A 237 17.26 3.92 -11.00
CA TRP A 237 16.69 4.80 -9.98
C TRP A 237 16.98 6.27 -10.29
N SER A 238 18.23 6.59 -10.66
CA SER A 238 18.60 7.93 -11.14
C SER A 238 17.85 8.38 -12.40
N ASP A 239 17.43 7.44 -13.24
CA ASP A 239 16.61 7.70 -14.42
C ASP A 239 15.11 7.78 -14.09
N SER A 240 14.68 7.38 -12.90
CA SER A 240 13.26 7.30 -12.55
C SER A 240 12.59 8.66 -12.56
N SER A 241 11.49 8.77 -13.30
CA SER A 241 10.67 9.98 -13.31
C SER A 241 9.98 10.23 -11.96
N GLU A 242 9.72 9.19 -11.16
CA GLU A 242 9.10 9.29 -9.83
C GLU A 242 10.06 9.93 -8.81
N GLU A 243 11.31 9.46 -8.82
CA GLU A 243 12.40 9.99 -8.00
C GLU A 243 12.77 11.40 -8.42
N THR A 244 12.91 11.63 -9.73
CA THR A 244 13.16 12.97 -10.28
C THR A 244 12.08 13.96 -9.84
N PHE A 245 10.80 13.57 -9.87
CA PHE A 245 9.73 14.46 -9.42
C PHE A 245 9.82 14.77 -7.91
N ALA A 246 10.11 13.76 -7.09
CA ALA A 246 10.22 13.93 -5.64
C ALA A 246 11.40 14.83 -5.26
N GLU A 247 12.54 14.63 -5.90
CA GLU A 247 13.71 15.48 -5.78
C GLU A 247 13.48 16.89 -6.32
N ASP A 248 12.81 17.04 -7.47
CA ASP A 248 12.44 18.36 -8.01
C ASP A 248 11.57 19.12 -7.01
N PHE A 249 10.60 18.45 -6.39
CA PHE A 249 9.77 19.05 -5.33
C PHE A 249 10.64 19.51 -4.16
N ARG A 250 11.51 18.62 -3.64
CA ARG A 250 12.44 18.95 -2.54
C ARG A 250 13.29 20.18 -2.84
N LEU A 251 13.88 20.25 -4.04
CA LEU A 251 14.79 21.32 -4.43
C LEU A 251 14.07 22.65 -4.70
N LEU A 252 12.85 22.61 -5.24
CA LEU A 252 12.07 23.81 -5.59
C LEU A 252 11.33 24.43 -4.38
N PHE A 253 10.96 23.62 -3.39
CA PHE A 253 10.19 24.05 -2.22
C PHE A 253 10.99 24.05 -0.91
N GLY A 254 12.10 23.32 -0.85
CA GLY A 254 13.02 23.33 0.28
C GLY A 254 13.97 24.53 0.27
N LYS A 255 14.12 25.19 1.42
CA LYS A 255 15.08 26.28 1.61
C LYS A 255 16.50 25.72 1.74
N ASN A 256 17.46 26.32 1.03
CA ASN A 256 18.90 26.01 1.10
C ASN A 256 19.26 24.53 0.91
N GLN A 257 18.50 23.80 0.12
CA GLN A 257 18.73 22.38 -0.11
C GLN A 257 19.84 22.15 -1.13
N SER A 258 20.84 21.35 -0.77
CA SER A 258 21.89 20.90 -1.68
C SER A 258 21.35 19.91 -2.71
N TYR A 259 21.86 20.00 -3.93
CA TYR A 259 21.66 18.98 -4.96
C TYR A 259 22.82 17.98 -4.89
N TYR A 260 22.51 16.68 -4.96
CA TYR A 260 23.48 15.62 -4.75
C TYR A 260 24.06 15.03 -6.05
N GLY A 261 23.60 15.48 -7.23
CA GLY A 261 24.13 14.98 -8.51
C GLY A 261 23.65 13.57 -8.86
N ASP A 262 22.54 13.14 -8.28
CA ASP A 262 22.03 11.77 -8.27
C ASP A 262 20.90 11.52 -9.30
N LEU A 263 20.45 12.57 -9.99
CA LEU A 263 19.43 12.51 -11.04
C LEU A 263 20.02 12.70 -12.44
N SER A 264 19.54 11.92 -13.41
CA SER A 264 19.92 12.04 -14.82
C SER A 264 19.58 13.39 -15.45
N LEU A 265 18.51 14.05 -15.00
CA LEU A 265 18.05 15.33 -15.54
C LEU A 265 18.68 16.56 -14.85
N GLY A 266 19.63 16.39 -13.93
CA GLY A 266 20.35 17.50 -13.28
C GLY A 266 19.54 18.25 -12.20
N ASP A 267 20.04 19.41 -11.77
CA ASP A 267 19.35 20.29 -10.82
C ASP A 267 18.23 21.08 -11.55
N PRO A 268 16.95 20.99 -11.14
CA PRO A 268 15.86 21.73 -11.78
C PRO A 268 15.99 23.25 -11.69
N ARG A 269 16.87 23.76 -10.82
CA ARG A 269 17.07 25.19 -10.58
C ARG A 269 18.07 25.83 -11.55
N ASP A 270 18.86 25.04 -12.26
CA ASP A 270 19.87 25.53 -13.20
C ASP A 270 19.25 26.36 -14.34
N HIS A 271 17.99 26.09 -14.69
CA HIS A 271 17.23 26.83 -15.68
C HIS A 271 16.04 27.56 -15.02
N ARG A 272 16.19 28.87 -14.80
CA ARG A 272 15.20 29.69 -14.09
C ARG A 272 13.77 29.59 -14.65
N GLU A 273 13.62 29.56 -15.98
CA GLU A 273 12.30 29.42 -16.62
C GLU A 273 11.68 28.04 -16.34
N THR A 274 12.46 26.97 -16.50
CA THR A 274 12.05 25.60 -16.19
C THR A 274 11.65 25.47 -14.72
N ALA A 275 12.49 25.93 -13.80
CA ALA A 275 12.21 25.95 -12.36
C ALA A 275 10.88 26.66 -12.04
N HIS A 276 10.65 27.83 -12.65
CA HIS A 276 9.42 28.58 -12.48
C HIS A 276 8.20 27.80 -13.00
N ARG A 277 8.28 27.25 -14.22
CA ARG A 277 7.20 26.46 -14.83
C ARG A 277 6.90 25.19 -14.03
N LEU A 278 7.92 24.49 -13.51
CA LEU A 278 7.76 23.33 -12.63
C LEU A 278 7.06 23.71 -11.33
N ARG A 279 7.49 24.79 -10.67
CA ARG A 279 6.83 25.28 -9.46
C ARG A 279 5.35 25.62 -9.72
N GLN A 280 5.04 26.31 -10.81
CA GLN A 280 3.65 26.61 -11.20
C GLN A 280 2.85 25.35 -11.52
N PHE A 281 3.46 24.36 -12.16
CA PHE A 281 2.83 23.06 -12.42
C PHE A 281 2.45 22.36 -11.11
N ILE A 282 3.38 22.24 -10.16
CA ILE A 282 3.17 21.60 -8.85
C ILE A 282 2.08 22.34 -8.06
N LEU A 283 2.18 23.67 -7.96
CA LEU A 283 1.16 24.50 -7.30
C LEU A 283 -0.22 24.36 -7.97
N GLY A 284 -0.25 24.15 -9.29
CA GLY A 284 -1.45 23.93 -10.08
C GLY A 284 -2.15 22.59 -9.81
N LEU A 285 -1.49 21.62 -9.17
CA LEU A 285 -2.10 20.34 -8.77
C LEU A 285 -3.28 20.55 -7.80
N LYS A 286 -3.30 21.68 -7.07
CA LYS A 286 -4.39 22.06 -6.17
C LYS A 286 -5.77 22.13 -6.84
N ASN A 287 -5.79 22.35 -8.16
CA ASN A 287 -6.99 22.47 -8.97
C ASN A 287 -7.41 21.12 -9.61
N ARG A 288 -6.79 20.01 -9.20
CA ARG A 288 -7.07 18.67 -9.71
C ARG A 288 -7.71 17.81 -8.61
N PRO A 289 -8.67 16.92 -8.96
CA PRO A 289 -9.07 15.88 -8.03
C PRO A 289 -7.87 14.98 -7.75
N GLY A 290 -7.64 14.66 -6.48
CA GLY A 290 -6.71 13.60 -6.11
C GLY A 290 -7.31 12.27 -6.54
N ASN A 291 -6.66 11.58 -7.47
CA ASN A 291 -7.16 10.32 -8.04
C ASN A 291 -6.49 9.09 -7.42
N GLY A 292 -5.39 9.28 -6.69
CA GLY A 292 -4.76 8.22 -5.90
C GLY A 292 -5.54 7.92 -4.63
N GLU A 293 -5.80 6.65 -4.38
CA GLU A 293 -6.40 6.17 -3.13
C GLU A 293 -5.42 6.43 -1.97
N LEU A 294 -5.88 7.15 -0.94
CA LEU A 294 -5.10 7.35 0.28
C LEU A 294 -5.15 6.07 1.10
N LYS A 295 -4.14 5.22 0.93
CA LYS A 295 -4.05 3.93 1.62
C LYS A 295 -3.20 4.03 2.89
N SER A 296 -3.60 3.30 3.91
CA SER A 296 -2.77 3.10 5.11
C SER A 296 -1.53 2.27 4.76
N PRO A 297 -0.31 2.67 5.17
CA PRO A 297 0.89 1.82 5.03
C PRO A 297 0.85 0.58 5.92
N TRP A 298 -0.11 0.51 6.85
CA TRP A 298 -0.19 -0.54 7.87
C TRP A 298 -1.19 -1.64 7.51
N LEU A 299 -1.88 -1.51 6.38
CA LEU A 299 -2.87 -2.48 5.91
C LEU A 299 -2.40 -3.13 4.60
N PRO A 300 -1.90 -4.39 4.63
CA PRO A 300 -1.45 -5.08 3.43
C PRO A 300 -2.58 -5.23 2.40
N ASP A 301 -2.30 -5.04 1.10
CA ASP A 301 -3.30 -5.07 0.02
C ASP A 301 -4.14 -6.37 -0.02
N ARG A 302 -3.53 -7.51 0.36
CA ARG A 302 -4.19 -8.83 0.37
C ARG A 302 -5.11 -9.06 1.57
N LEU A 303 -5.11 -8.18 2.56
CA LEU A 303 -5.91 -8.36 3.78
C LEU A 303 -7.40 -8.48 3.47
N ASN A 304 -7.91 -7.61 2.59
CA ASN A 304 -9.32 -7.58 2.23
C ASN A 304 -9.78 -8.86 1.52
N PHE A 305 -8.90 -9.54 0.77
CA PHE A 305 -9.24 -10.83 0.18
C PHE A 305 -9.61 -11.85 1.27
N TRP A 306 -8.79 -11.97 2.31
CA TRP A 306 -9.04 -12.92 3.39
C TRP A 306 -10.24 -12.54 4.24
N LEU A 307 -10.39 -11.26 4.60
CA LEU A 307 -11.54 -10.80 5.39
C LEU A 307 -12.88 -11.02 4.65
N ASN A 308 -12.90 -10.88 3.33
CA ASN A 308 -14.12 -11.06 2.52
C ASN A 308 -14.33 -12.51 2.03
N SER A 309 -13.31 -13.36 2.10
CA SER A 309 -13.36 -14.76 1.63
C SER A 309 -14.46 -15.59 2.29
N GLN A 310 -14.75 -15.35 3.57
CA GLN A 310 -15.83 -16.07 4.26
C GLN A 310 -17.19 -15.77 3.64
N SER A 311 -17.47 -14.50 3.32
CA SER A 311 -18.69 -14.07 2.63
C SER A 311 -18.84 -14.74 1.27
N TYR A 312 -17.74 -14.87 0.50
CA TYR A 312 -17.76 -15.58 -0.78
C TYR A 312 -18.03 -17.06 -0.63
N ILE A 313 -17.47 -17.72 0.38
CA ILE A 313 -17.73 -19.13 0.67
C ILE A 313 -19.21 -19.34 1.05
N PHE A 314 -19.75 -18.51 1.95
CA PHE A 314 -21.17 -18.59 2.32
C PHE A 314 -22.10 -18.33 1.14
N LEU A 315 -21.78 -17.36 0.28
CA LEU A 315 -22.55 -17.09 -0.94
C LEU A 315 -22.50 -18.31 -1.89
N GLY A 316 -21.32 -18.92 -2.06
CA GLY A 316 -21.15 -20.13 -2.85
C GLY A 316 -21.99 -21.30 -2.32
N TRP A 317 -21.96 -21.54 -1.01
CA TRP A 317 -22.81 -22.56 -0.38
C TRP A 317 -24.29 -22.26 -0.54
N ALA A 318 -24.73 -21.02 -0.32
CA ALA A 318 -26.13 -20.62 -0.48
C ALA A 318 -26.64 -20.88 -1.91
N VAL A 319 -25.81 -20.59 -2.93
CA VAL A 319 -26.11 -20.89 -4.34
C VAL A 319 -26.22 -22.39 -4.58
N ILE A 320 -25.28 -23.19 -4.06
CA ILE A 320 -25.30 -24.66 -4.19
C ILE A 320 -26.56 -25.24 -3.53
N PHE A 321 -26.86 -24.86 -2.29
CA PHE A 321 -28.02 -25.37 -1.56
C PHE A 321 -29.34 -24.93 -2.20
N SER A 322 -29.41 -23.69 -2.71
CA SER A 322 -30.57 -23.20 -3.46
C SER A 322 -30.76 -23.99 -4.76
N GLY A 323 -29.68 -24.30 -5.48
CA GLY A 323 -29.71 -25.17 -6.66
C GLY A 323 -30.20 -26.59 -6.35
N ILE A 324 -29.74 -27.19 -5.25
CA ILE A 324 -30.20 -28.50 -4.79
C ILE A 324 -31.69 -28.46 -4.42
N ALA A 325 -32.11 -27.46 -3.65
CA ALA A 325 -33.50 -27.29 -3.22
C ALA A 325 -34.46 -27.08 -4.41
N LEU A 326 -34.07 -26.25 -5.39
CA LEU A 326 -34.82 -26.09 -6.63
C LEU A 326 -34.89 -27.41 -7.40
N ARG A 327 -33.77 -28.12 -7.57
CA ARG A 327 -33.77 -29.41 -8.26
C ARG A 327 -34.73 -30.38 -7.59
N ALA A 328 -34.68 -30.55 -6.27
CA ALA A 328 -35.59 -31.43 -5.54
C ALA A 328 -37.07 -31.06 -5.79
N LYS A 329 -37.42 -29.77 -5.66
CA LYS A 329 -38.79 -29.27 -5.87
C LYS A 329 -39.33 -29.52 -7.28
N TYR A 330 -38.48 -29.48 -8.30
CA TYR A 330 -38.90 -29.59 -9.70
C TYR A 330 -38.69 -30.99 -10.31
N PHE A 331 -37.83 -31.84 -9.76
CA PHE A 331 -37.65 -33.22 -10.23
C PHE A 331 -38.75 -34.17 -9.74
N ASP A 332 -39.34 -33.93 -8.56
CA ASP A 332 -40.47 -34.75 -8.06
C ASP A 332 -41.75 -34.63 -8.91
N LYS A 333 -41.79 -33.68 -9.84
CA LYS A 333 -42.90 -33.51 -10.80
C LYS A 333 -42.68 -34.19 -12.15
N PHE A 334 -41.52 -34.82 -12.37
CA PHE A 334 -41.24 -35.64 -13.54
C PHE A 334 -41.27 -37.13 -13.16
N THR A 335 -42.42 -37.61 -12.70
CA THR A 335 -42.71 -39.04 -12.83
C THR A 335 -42.83 -39.34 -14.32
N PRO A 336 -41.98 -40.20 -14.90
CA PRO A 336 -42.14 -40.59 -16.30
C PRO A 336 -43.54 -41.21 -16.46
N PRO A 337 -44.28 -40.83 -17.52
CA PRO A 337 -45.57 -41.46 -17.77
C PRO A 337 -45.38 -42.97 -17.86
N SER A 338 -46.22 -43.73 -17.14
CA SER A 338 -46.19 -45.19 -17.18
C SER A 338 -46.47 -45.64 -18.61
N PHE A 339 -45.49 -46.24 -19.27
CA PHE A 339 -45.72 -46.96 -20.52
C PHE A 339 -46.41 -48.27 -20.17
N SER A 340 -47.71 -48.37 -20.44
CA SER A 340 -48.44 -49.64 -20.47
C SER A 340 -47.97 -50.44 -21.68
N ALA A 341 -47.50 -51.67 -21.44
CA ALA A 341 -47.15 -52.65 -22.47
C ALA A 341 -48.40 -53.24 -23.14
#